data_AF-A0A7J6UMU6-F1
#
_entry.id   AF-A0A7J6UMU6-F1
#
_cell.length_a   1.000
_cell.length_b   1.000
_cell.length_c   1.000
_cell.angle_alpha   90.00
_cell.angle_beta   90.00
_cell.angle_gamma   90.00
#
_symmetry.space_group_name_H-M   'P 1'
#
loop_
_entity.id
_entity.type
_entity.pdbx_description
1 polymer ?
#
loop_
_entity_poly.entity_id
_entity_poly.type
_entity_poly.pdbx_seq_one_letter_code
_entity_poly.pdbx_strand_id
1 'polypeptide(L)'
;MKGRDVGVNAMKYMKTRDATSVAEDLKVEATRERTVIARECVREILMCPVLSRRWIDLTDTLEQLARLAMLEAYAPRVKKEGEDKTKVLGRLDGGGTLWDQDMTEDAIRLMMEENRVNVSLRMLNDYKVWQYANWERLDDAVLNTAKENGGLEGHRVVDPHALVQSLLSKVNTFEESVGALLWKCLVHVEAMQLVDLPLLIRHCSMVLKQVDEKGIDEREARRQESLVIHYFHCIMKHSEKLNTREVLELMQDS
;
A
#
# COMPACT_ATOMS: atom_id res chain seq x y z
N MET A 1 45.94 -53.55 -20.31
CA MET A 1 44.56 -53.07 -20.54
C MET A 1 43.97 -52.62 -19.21
N LYS A 2 43.98 -51.32 -18.92
CA LYS A 2 43.34 -50.71 -17.74
C LYS A 2 41.93 -50.28 -18.14
N GLY A 3 40.93 -51.05 -17.71
CA GLY A 3 39.52 -50.77 -17.93
C GLY A 3 38.93 -49.97 -16.78
N ARG A 4 38.40 -48.79 -17.12
CA ARG A 4 37.18 -48.14 -16.60
C ARG A 4 36.76 -48.49 -15.17
N ASP A 5 36.94 -47.54 -14.26
CA ASP A 5 36.06 -47.42 -13.09
C ASP A 5 36.00 -45.98 -12.52
N VAL A 6 35.83 -45.00 -13.42
CA VAL A 6 35.61 -43.58 -13.05
C VAL A 6 34.13 -43.19 -13.21
N GLY A 7 33.26 -44.13 -13.60
CA GLY A 7 31.88 -43.83 -14.00
C GLY A 7 30.81 -43.95 -12.90
N VAL A 8 31.11 -44.55 -11.74
CA VAL A 8 30.04 -44.90 -10.76
C VAL A 8 29.91 -43.85 -9.65
N ASN A 9 30.88 -42.95 -9.47
CA ASN A 9 30.87 -42.00 -8.36
C ASN A 9 30.23 -40.62 -8.66
N ALA A 10 30.00 -40.28 -9.93
CA ALA A 10 29.29 -39.03 -10.29
C ALA A 10 27.76 -39.19 -10.25
N MET A 11 27.24 -40.41 -10.44
CA MET A 11 25.80 -40.66 -10.53
C MET A 11 25.12 -40.85 -9.18
N LYS A 12 25.87 -40.84 -8.08
CA LYS A 12 25.36 -40.88 -6.70
C LYS A 12 25.18 -39.49 -6.07
N TYR A 13 25.58 -38.42 -6.78
CA TYR A 13 25.40 -37.02 -6.35
C TYR A 13 24.09 -36.38 -6.83
N MET A 14 23.34 -37.04 -7.73
CA MET A 14 21.94 -36.69 -7.99
C MET A 14 21.04 -37.43 -6.99
N LYS A 15 21.32 -37.19 -5.69
CA LYS A 15 20.43 -37.57 -4.61
C LYS A 15 19.13 -36.81 -4.83
N THR A 16 18.05 -37.56 -4.98
CA THR A 16 16.66 -37.07 -4.97
C THR A 16 16.51 -35.92 -3.99
N ARG A 17 16.40 -34.71 -4.52
CA ARG A 17 16.07 -33.51 -3.76
C ARG A 17 14.74 -33.81 -3.09
N ASP A 18 14.71 -33.81 -1.76
CA ASP A 18 13.51 -34.13 -1.00
C ASP A 18 12.39 -33.18 -1.43
N ALA A 19 11.16 -33.67 -1.59
CA ALA A 19 10.03 -32.86 -2.04
C ALA A 19 9.80 -31.64 -1.13
N THR A 20 10.18 -31.76 0.14
CA THR A 20 10.19 -30.69 1.13
C THR A 20 11.18 -29.58 0.76
N SER A 21 12.40 -29.92 0.34
CA SER A 21 13.42 -28.95 -0.08
C SER A 21 12.99 -28.22 -1.36
N VAL A 22 12.42 -28.93 -2.33
CA VAL A 22 11.91 -28.31 -3.57
C VAL A 22 10.76 -27.33 -3.26
N ALA A 23 9.87 -27.69 -2.34
CA ALA A 23 8.77 -26.83 -1.93
C ALA A 23 9.23 -25.57 -1.16
N GLU A 24 10.31 -25.66 -0.39
CA GLU A 24 10.93 -24.50 0.27
C GLU A 24 11.59 -23.57 -0.74
N ASP A 25 12.35 -24.11 -1.71
CA ASP A 25 12.97 -23.32 -2.77
C ASP A 25 11.95 -22.53 -3.59
N LEU A 26 10.82 -23.16 -3.94
CA LEU A 26 9.74 -22.49 -4.67
C LEU A 26 9.09 -21.36 -3.87
N LYS A 27 8.96 -21.49 -2.54
CA LYS A 27 8.44 -20.41 -1.67
C LYS A 27 9.39 -19.23 -1.59
N VAL A 28 10.70 -19.50 -1.52
CA VAL A 28 11.75 -18.48 -1.51
C VAL A 28 11.70 -17.69 -2.82
N GLU A 29 11.66 -18.39 -3.96
CA GLU A 29 11.65 -17.72 -5.27
C GLU A 29 10.36 -16.90 -5.48
N ALA A 30 9.18 -17.46 -5.14
CA ALA A 30 7.93 -16.72 -5.23
C ALA A 30 7.90 -15.48 -4.32
N THR A 31 8.55 -15.54 -3.15
CA THR A 31 8.68 -14.38 -2.27
C THR A 31 9.58 -13.33 -2.89
N ARG A 32 10.74 -13.75 -3.42
CA ARG A 32 11.69 -12.87 -4.10
C ARG A 32 11.05 -12.15 -5.30
N GLU A 33 10.32 -12.88 -6.15
CA GLU A 33 9.62 -12.30 -7.31
C GLU A 33 8.61 -11.24 -6.86
N ARG A 34 7.80 -11.51 -5.83
CA ARG A 34 6.86 -10.52 -5.29
C ARG A 34 7.57 -9.27 -4.76
N THR A 35 8.67 -9.42 -4.03
CA THR A 35 9.44 -8.28 -3.52
C THR A 35 10.00 -7.42 -4.65
N VAL A 36 10.44 -8.04 -5.77
CA VAL A 36 10.90 -7.30 -6.96
C VAL A 36 9.78 -6.48 -7.56
N ILE A 37 8.61 -7.09 -7.78
CA ILE A 37 7.44 -6.39 -8.34
C ILE A 37 6.99 -5.26 -7.39
N ALA A 38 6.92 -5.52 -6.09
CA ALA A 38 6.55 -4.50 -5.11
C ALA A 38 7.50 -3.29 -5.16
N ARG A 39 8.81 -3.54 -5.27
CA ARG A 39 9.81 -2.47 -5.37
C ARG A 39 9.65 -1.64 -6.65
N GLU A 40 9.35 -2.28 -7.77
CA GLU A 40 9.06 -1.57 -9.03
C GLU A 40 7.82 -0.69 -8.87
N CYS A 41 6.73 -1.23 -8.29
CA CYS A 41 5.52 -0.44 -8.03
C CYS A 41 5.78 0.76 -7.12
N VAL A 42 6.54 0.57 -6.02
CA VAL A 42 6.86 1.63 -5.04
C VAL A 42 7.64 2.77 -5.71
N ARG A 43 8.57 2.48 -6.61
CA ARG A 43 9.38 3.49 -7.30
C ARG A 43 8.58 4.39 -8.23
N GLU A 44 7.49 3.86 -8.79
CA GLU A 44 6.60 4.61 -9.67
C GLU A 44 5.69 5.59 -8.90
N ILE A 45 5.53 5.43 -7.59
CA ILE A 45 4.69 6.31 -6.75
C ILE A 45 5.34 7.69 -6.66
N LEU A 46 4.82 8.62 -7.45
CA LEU A 46 5.30 9.99 -7.54
C LEU A 46 4.13 10.96 -7.51
N MET A 47 4.35 12.15 -6.95
CA MET A 47 3.35 13.22 -6.97
C MET A 47 2.95 13.52 -8.41
N CYS A 48 1.66 13.44 -8.68
CA CYS A 48 1.08 13.80 -9.97
C CYS A 48 -0.28 14.47 -9.77
N PRO A 49 -0.67 15.42 -10.64
CA PRO A 49 -1.97 16.07 -10.56
C PRO A 49 -3.10 15.06 -10.71
N VAL A 50 -4.19 15.28 -9.96
CA VAL A 50 -5.41 14.45 -10.01
C VAL A 50 -5.88 14.32 -11.46
N LEU A 51 -6.13 13.08 -11.89
CA LEU A 51 -6.59 12.75 -13.25
C LEU A 51 -5.64 13.18 -14.40
N SER A 52 -4.38 13.50 -14.12
CA SER A 52 -3.35 13.55 -15.16
C SER A 52 -3.10 12.15 -15.76
N ARG A 53 -2.50 12.08 -16.94
CA ARG A 53 -2.19 10.79 -17.61
C ARG A 53 -1.42 9.86 -16.68
N ARG A 54 -0.36 10.39 -16.07
CA ARG A 54 0.48 9.66 -15.12
C ARG A 54 -0.29 9.21 -13.89
N TRP A 55 -1.21 10.03 -13.38
CA TRP A 55 -2.06 9.67 -12.24
C TRP A 55 -2.97 8.48 -12.59
N ILE A 56 -3.59 8.51 -13.76
CA ILE A 56 -4.44 7.43 -14.27
C ILE A 56 -3.63 6.14 -14.45
N ASP A 57 -2.44 6.22 -15.05
CA ASP A 57 -1.57 5.04 -15.22
C ASP A 57 -1.09 4.49 -13.87
N LEU A 58 -0.80 5.37 -12.90
CA LEU A 58 -0.37 4.98 -11.55
C LEU A 58 -1.44 4.20 -10.78
N THR A 59 -2.72 4.36 -11.09
CA THR A 59 -3.80 3.63 -10.40
C THR A 59 -3.64 2.11 -10.50
N ASP A 60 -3.22 1.58 -11.65
CA ASP A 60 -3.01 0.15 -11.85
C ASP A 60 -1.82 -0.35 -11.03
N THR A 61 -0.77 0.45 -10.95
CA THR A 61 0.42 0.18 -10.13
C THR A 61 0.07 0.16 -8.64
N LEU A 62 -0.72 1.13 -8.17
CA LEU A 62 -1.17 1.20 -6.77
C LEU A 62 -2.07 0.02 -6.42
N GLU A 63 -2.97 -0.36 -7.32
CA GLU A 63 -3.85 -1.52 -7.15
C GLU A 63 -3.05 -2.83 -7.08
N GLN A 64 -2.04 -2.99 -7.95
CA GLN A 64 -1.12 -4.12 -7.89
C GLN A 64 -0.35 -4.17 -6.57
N LEU A 65 0.20 -3.03 -6.12
CA LEU A 65 0.93 -2.96 -4.85
C LEU A 65 0.02 -3.27 -3.65
N ALA A 66 -1.20 -2.73 -3.63
CA ALA A 66 -2.18 -3.00 -2.59
C ALA A 66 -2.54 -4.50 -2.54
N ARG A 67 -2.73 -5.14 -3.70
CA ARG A 67 -2.94 -6.60 -3.77
C ARG A 67 -1.76 -7.38 -3.22
N LEU A 68 -0.53 -7.01 -3.55
CA LEU A 68 0.67 -7.66 -3.04
C LEU A 68 0.74 -7.54 -1.51
N ALA A 69 0.56 -6.34 -0.96
CA ALA A 69 0.55 -6.10 0.48
C ALA A 69 -0.55 -6.89 1.21
N MET A 70 -1.71 -7.10 0.58
CA MET A 70 -2.78 -7.92 1.16
C MET A 70 -2.46 -9.42 1.12
N LEU A 71 -1.80 -9.90 0.07
CA LEU A 71 -1.39 -11.31 -0.07
C LEU A 71 -0.23 -11.68 0.87
N GLU A 72 0.60 -10.71 1.25
CA GLU A 72 1.69 -10.88 2.21
C GLU A 72 1.20 -11.40 3.57
N ALA A 73 -0.01 -11.00 4.01
CA ALA A 73 -0.61 -11.50 5.24
C ALA A 73 -0.87 -13.02 5.23
N TYR A 74 -0.98 -13.62 4.04
CA TYR A 74 -1.23 -15.05 3.84
C TYR A 74 0.00 -15.79 3.29
N ALA A 75 1.12 -15.10 3.11
CA ALA A 75 2.33 -15.68 2.55
C ALA A 75 2.93 -16.73 3.50
N PRO A 76 3.44 -17.86 2.96
CA PRO A 76 4.18 -18.83 3.77
C PRO A 76 5.39 -18.16 4.43
N ARG A 77 5.55 -18.35 5.73
CA ARG A 77 6.72 -17.85 6.47
C ARG A 77 7.97 -18.58 5.96
N VAL A 78 8.84 -17.86 5.27
CA VAL A 78 10.16 -18.36 4.88
C VAL A 78 11.11 -18.06 6.04
N LYS A 79 11.51 -19.09 6.79
CA LYS A 79 12.54 -18.93 7.82
C LYS A 79 13.85 -18.60 7.10
N LYS A 80 14.48 -17.46 7.42
CA LYS A 80 15.83 -17.18 6.90
C LYS A 80 16.79 -18.18 7.56
N GLU A 81 17.58 -18.89 6.76
CA GLU A 81 18.65 -19.74 7.29
C GLU A 81 19.62 -18.88 8.12
N GLY A 82 19.78 -19.22 9.41
CA GLY A 82 20.65 -18.49 10.34
C GLY A 82 19.95 -17.50 11.28
N GLU A 83 18.61 -17.42 11.30
CA GLU A 83 17.91 -16.73 12.39
C GLU A 83 18.06 -17.51 13.70
N ASP A 84 19.02 -17.05 14.50
CA ASP A 84 19.33 -17.51 15.84
C ASP A 84 18.04 -17.51 16.67
N LYS A 85 17.71 -18.66 17.28
CA LYS A 85 16.51 -18.83 18.13
C LYS A 85 16.52 -17.94 19.39
N THR A 86 17.58 -17.16 19.56
CA THR A 86 17.85 -16.19 20.62
C THR A 86 17.48 -14.76 20.25
N LYS A 87 17.10 -14.46 19.00
CA LYS A 87 16.40 -13.20 18.71
C LYS A 87 15.11 -13.24 19.49
N VAL A 88 15.04 -12.40 20.52
CA VAL A 88 13.82 -12.12 21.28
C VAL A 88 12.78 -11.68 20.26
N LEU A 89 11.94 -12.63 19.83
CA LEU A 89 10.71 -12.36 19.09
C LEU A 89 10.04 -11.21 19.84
N GLY A 90 9.88 -10.07 19.16
CA GLY A 90 9.11 -8.96 19.68
C GLY A 90 7.82 -9.54 20.26
N ARG A 91 7.56 -9.20 21.53
CA ARG A 91 6.51 -9.82 22.35
C ARG A 91 5.28 -10.17 21.51
N LEU A 92 4.86 -11.42 21.58
CA LEU A 92 3.67 -11.98 20.91
C LEU A 92 2.40 -11.13 21.12
N ASP A 93 2.43 -10.21 22.10
CA ASP A 93 1.40 -9.21 22.40
C ASP A 93 1.45 -7.96 21.49
N GLY A 94 1.73 -8.12 20.19
CA GLY A 94 1.58 -7.04 19.20
C GLY A 94 2.57 -5.87 19.32
N GLY A 95 3.72 -6.09 19.97
CA GLY A 95 4.74 -5.07 20.22
C GLY A 95 6.04 -5.20 19.41
N GLY A 96 6.09 -6.12 18.45
CA GLY A 96 7.25 -6.26 17.55
C GLY A 96 7.35 -5.10 16.56
N THR A 97 8.58 -4.62 16.33
CA THR A 97 8.81 -3.56 15.33
C THR A 97 8.54 -4.11 13.93
N LEU A 98 8.18 -3.25 12.96
CA LEU A 98 8.03 -3.64 11.54
C LEU A 98 9.25 -4.40 10.98
N TRP A 99 10.41 -4.19 11.60
CA TRP A 99 11.70 -4.78 11.24
C TRP A 99 11.92 -6.15 11.87
N ASP A 100 11.23 -6.44 12.98
CA ASP A 100 11.37 -7.66 13.78
C ASP A 100 10.20 -8.65 13.56
N GLN A 101 9.26 -8.35 12.66
CA GLN A 101 8.12 -9.24 12.42
C GLN A 101 8.50 -10.44 11.55
N ASP A 102 8.07 -11.63 11.98
CA ASP A 102 8.11 -12.88 11.19
C ASP A 102 7.22 -12.82 9.92
N MET A 103 6.45 -11.74 9.74
CA MET A 103 5.59 -11.54 8.58
C MET A 103 6.37 -10.85 7.45
N THR A 104 6.19 -11.36 6.23
CA THR A 104 6.80 -10.80 5.02
C THR A 104 6.04 -9.55 4.58
N GLU A 105 6.11 -8.47 5.35
CA GLU A 105 5.50 -7.16 5.01
C GLU A 105 6.44 -6.34 4.12
N ASP A 106 6.92 -6.95 3.03
CA ASP A 106 7.94 -6.36 2.17
C ASP A 106 7.42 -5.13 1.43
N ALA A 107 6.17 -5.15 0.95
CA ALA A 107 5.56 -4.00 0.27
C ALA A 107 5.46 -2.76 1.19
N ILE A 108 4.99 -2.96 2.43
CA ILE A 108 4.84 -1.87 3.42
C ILE A 108 6.21 -1.35 3.85
N ARG A 109 7.17 -2.25 4.06
CA ARG A 109 8.56 -1.88 4.37
C ARG A 109 9.17 -1.04 3.26
N LEU A 110 9.04 -1.46 2.00
CA LEU A 110 9.55 -0.71 0.84
C LEU A 110 8.90 0.67 0.72
N MET A 111 7.59 0.77 0.96
CA MET A 111 6.89 2.07 0.97
C MET A 111 7.46 3.03 2.02
N MET A 112 7.80 2.51 3.20
CA MET A 112 8.38 3.32 4.28
C MET A 112 9.83 3.70 4.01
N GLU A 113 10.65 2.73 3.57
CA GLU A 113 12.06 2.96 3.22
C GLU A 113 12.23 4.04 2.14
N GLU A 114 11.35 4.05 1.14
CA GLU A 114 11.35 5.06 0.07
C GLU A 114 10.51 6.31 0.37
N ASN A 115 9.97 6.45 1.60
CA ASN A 115 9.10 7.57 2.01
C ASN A 115 7.88 7.79 1.09
N ARG A 116 7.36 6.71 0.47
CA ARG A 116 6.19 6.77 -0.41
C ARG A 116 4.89 6.92 0.35
N VAL A 117 4.85 6.55 1.63
CA VAL A 117 3.68 6.75 2.50
C VAL A 117 3.23 8.21 2.49
N ASN A 118 4.16 9.16 2.62
CA ASN A 118 3.86 10.59 2.62
C ASN A 118 3.44 11.12 1.25
N VAL A 119 3.99 10.56 0.16
CA VAL A 119 3.55 10.88 -1.21
C VAL A 119 2.11 10.41 -1.42
N SER A 120 1.81 9.17 -1.04
CA SER A 120 0.47 8.60 -1.11
C SER A 120 -0.55 9.40 -0.29
N LEU A 121 -0.19 9.82 0.93
CA LEU A 121 -1.05 10.66 1.77
C LEU A 121 -1.35 12.01 1.12
N ARG A 122 -0.34 12.69 0.54
CA ARG A 122 -0.53 13.97 -0.17
C ARG A 122 -1.45 13.82 -1.37
N MET A 123 -1.21 12.81 -2.20
CA MET A 123 -2.04 12.54 -3.37
C MET A 123 -3.49 12.21 -3.00
N LEU A 124 -3.68 11.42 -1.94
CA LEU A 124 -5.01 11.09 -1.44
C LEU A 124 -5.72 12.35 -0.91
N ASN A 125 -5.01 13.18 -0.16
CA ASN A 125 -5.54 14.44 0.33
C ASN A 125 -5.95 15.38 -0.82
N ASP A 126 -5.08 15.58 -1.81
CA ASP A 126 -5.36 16.41 -2.99
C ASP A 126 -6.58 15.89 -3.77
N TYR A 127 -6.69 14.56 -3.92
CA TYR A 127 -7.85 13.92 -4.53
C TYR A 127 -9.14 14.19 -3.73
N LYS A 128 -9.15 14.02 -2.40
CA LYS A 128 -10.36 14.26 -1.61
C LYS A 128 -10.77 15.74 -1.59
N VAL A 129 -9.81 16.66 -1.52
CA VAL A 129 -10.07 18.10 -1.69
C VAL A 129 -10.77 18.36 -3.03
N TRP A 130 -10.22 17.82 -4.12
CA TRP A 130 -10.82 17.95 -5.44
C TRP A 130 -12.21 17.29 -5.53
N GLN A 131 -12.37 16.07 -5.01
CA GLN A 131 -13.62 15.31 -5.07
C GLN A 131 -14.75 16.06 -4.34
N TYR A 132 -14.48 16.55 -3.13
CA TYR A 132 -15.47 17.25 -2.32
C TYR A 132 -15.86 18.61 -2.92
N ALA A 133 -14.89 19.33 -3.52
CA ALA A 133 -15.17 20.57 -4.25
C ALA A 133 -16.08 20.36 -5.47
N ASN A 134 -16.08 19.15 -6.04
CA ASN A 134 -16.79 18.83 -7.28
C ASN A 134 -17.95 17.83 -7.09
N TRP A 135 -18.33 17.52 -5.84
CA TRP A 135 -19.22 16.42 -5.50
C TRP A 135 -20.56 16.40 -6.25
N GLU A 136 -21.19 17.57 -6.43
CA GLU A 136 -22.50 17.68 -7.10
C GLU A 136 -22.47 17.39 -8.60
N ARG A 137 -21.28 17.47 -9.22
CA ARG A 137 -21.09 17.34 -10.67
C ARG A 137 -19.89 16.45 -10.97
N LEU A 138 -19.74 15.37 -10.20
CA LEU A 138 -18.55 14.53 -10.25
C LEU A 138 -18.30 13.98 -11.65
N ASP A 139 -19.35 13.51 -12.35
CA ASP A 139 -19.25 12.98 -13.72
C ASP A 139 -18.62 13.99 -14.70
N ASP A 140 -19.12 15.23 -14.71
CA ASP A 140 -18.59 16.31 -15.56
C ASP A 140 -17.19 16.75 -15.11
N ALA A 141 -16.97 16.84 -13.79
CA ALA A 141 -15.71 17.28 -13.22
C ALA A 141 -14.57 16.30 -13.54
N VAL A 142 -14.80 15.00 -13.44
CA VAL A 142 -13.83 13.97 -13.80
C VAL A 142 -13.40 14.13 -15.25
N LEU A 143 -14.34 14.31 -16.17
CA LEU A 143 -14.05 14.46 -17.59
C LEU A 143 -13.27 15.77 -17.87
N ASN A 144 -13.71 16.88 -17.29
CA ASN A 144 -13.08 18.19 -17.49
C ASN A 144 -11.66 18.23 -16.91
N THR A 145 -11.47 17.74 -15.68
CA THR A 145 -10.14 17.68 -15.05
C THR A 145 -9.20 16.74 -15.82
N ALA A 146 -9.68 15.57 -16.27
CA ALA A 146 -8.86 14.68 -17.10
C ALA A 146 -8.47 15.34 -18.43
N LYS A 147 -9.37 16.12 -19.03
CA LYS A 147 -9.06 16.87 -20.26
C LYS A 147 -8.03 17.96 -20.02
N GLU A 148 -8.18 18.74 -18.95
CA GLU A 148 -7.29 19.84 -18.60
C GLU A 148 -5.89 19.36 -18.22
N ASN A 149 -5.80 18.24 -17.50
CA ASN A 149 -4.53 17.69 -17.02
C ASN A 149 -3.88 16.67 -17.99
N GLY A 150 -4.37 16.57 -19.22
CA GLY A 150 -3.84 15.65 -20.24
C GLY A 150 -4.12 14.17 -19.97
N GLY A 151 -4.99 13.83 -19.01
CA GLY A 151 -5.41 12.46 -18.69
C GLY A 151 -6.06 11.70 -19.85
N LEU A 152 -6.60 12.42 -20.83
CA LEU A 152 -7.24 11.81 -22.02
C LEU A 152 -6.27 11.52 -23.16
N GLU A 153 -4.97 11.85 -23.02
CA GLU A 153 -3.98 11.56 -24.06
C GLU A 153 -3.91 10.06 -24.35
N GLY A 154 -4.03 9.69 -25.63
CA GLY A 154 -4.03 8.29 -26.08
C GLY A 154 -5.36 7.55 -25.94
N HIS A 155 -6.39 8.14 -25.32
CA HIS A 155 -7.73 7.55 -25.32
C HIS A 155 -8.43 7.72 -26.67
N ARG A 156 -8.89 6.61 -27.25
CA ARG A 156 -9.64 6.57 -28.52
C ARG A 156 -11.14 6.31 -28.32
N VAL A 157 -11.69 6.71 -27.16
CA VAL A 157 -13.05 6.32 -26.79
C VAL A 157 -14.06 7.12 -27.62
N VAL A 158 -14.96 6.40 -28.29
CA VAL A 158 -16.00 6.95 -29.17
C VAL A 158 -17.26 7.36 -28.39
N ASP A 159 -17.49 6.75 -27.22
CA ASP A 159 -18.62 7.00 -26.34
C ASP A 159 -18.23 7.81 -25.08
N PRO A 160 -18.70 9.07 -24.94
CA PRO A 160 -18.45 9.89 -23.75
C PRO A 160 -18.92 9.25 -22.44
N HIS A 161 -20.03 8.52 -22.45
CA HIS A 161 -20.57 7.93 -21.23
C HIS A 161 -19.65 6.81 -20.72
N ALA A 162 -19.21 5.90 -21.60
CA ALA A 162 -18.24 4.86 -21.28
C ALA A 162 -16.90 5.44 -20.78
N LEU A 163 -16.45 6.58 -21.33
CA LEU A 163 -15.23 7.25 -20.88
C LEU A 163 -15.36 7.75 -19.43
N VAL A 164 -16.46 8.44 -19.10
CA VAL A 164 -16.72 8.92 -17.73
C VAL A 164 -16.74 7.75 -16.75
N GLN A 165 -17.45 6.66 -17.07
CA GLN A 165 -17.51 5.48 -16.21
C GLN A 165 -16.13 4.83 -16.00
N SER A 166 -15.29 4.79 -17.04
CA SER A 166 -13.91 4.31 -16.93
C SER A 166 -13.07 5.18 -15.98
N LEU A 167 -13.18 6.50 -16.09
CA LEU A 167 -12.46 7.42 -15.21
C LEU A 167 -12.98 7.36 -13.76
N LEU A 168 -14.30 7.20 -13.57
CA LEU A 168 -14.90 6.97 -12.25
C LEU A 168 -14.39 5.67 -11.62
N SER A 169 -14.25 4.61 -12.42
CA SER A 169 -13.61 3.38 -11.96
C SER A 169 -12.18 3.63 -11.49
N LYS A 170 -11.39 4.40 -12.27
CA LYS A 170 -10.00 4.75 -11.93
C LYS A 170 -9.89 5.54 -10.62
N VAL A 171 -10.78 6.50 -10.36
CA VAL A 171 -10.75 7.23 -9.08
C VAL A 171 -11.12 6.36 -7.88
N ASN A 172 -12.07 5.43 -8.05
CA ASN A 172 -12.42 4.47 -7.01
C ASN A 172 -11.23 3.55 -6.72
N THR A 173 -10.62 2.97 -7.76
CA THR A 173 -9.44 2.10 -7.62
C THR A 173 -8.29 2.83 -6.93
N PHE A 174 -8.05 4.10 -7.28
CA PHE A 174 -7.04 4.93 -6.60
C PHE A 174 -7.33 5.06 -5.10
N GLU A 175 -8.54 5.50 -4.74
CA GLU A 175 -8.92 5.77 -3.36
C GLU A 175 -8.84 4.51 -2.49
N GLU A 176 -9.36 3.38 -3.00
CA GLU A 176 -9.33 2.09 -2.31
C GLU A 176 -7.90 1.58 -2.14
N SER A 177 -7.09 1.65 -3.20
CA SER A 177 -5.72 1.12 -3.18
C SER A 177 -4.82 1.92 -2.25
N VAL A 178 -4.87 3.26 -2.34
CA VAL A 178 -4.10 4.12 -1.44
C VAL A 178 -4.60 4.00 -0.01
N GLY A 179 -5.91 3.94 0.22
CA GLY A 179 -6.48 3.74 1.54
C GLY A 179 -6.02 2.43 2.19
N ALA A 180 -6.02 1.33 1.44
CA ALA A 180 -5.53 0.04 1.93
C ALA A 180 -4.04 0.08 2.29
N LEU A 181 -3.21 0.70 1.44
CA LEU A 181 -1.77 0.84 1.69
C LEU A 181 -1.48 1.73 2.90
N LEU A 182 -2.15 2.87 3.02
CA LEU A 182 -1.99 3.77 4.16
C LEU A 182 -2.44 3.09 5.45
N TRP A 183 -3.61 2.45 5.47
CA TRP A 183 -4.07 1.71 6.64
C TRP A 183 -3.03 0.69 7.10
N LYS A 184 -2.50 -0.11 6.17
CA LYS A 184 -1.44 -1.09 6.45
C LYS A 184 -0.16 -0.46 6.96
N CYS A 185 0.22 0.73 6.51
CA CYS A 185 1.37 1.43 7.07
C CYS A 185 1.08 1.89 8.51
N LEU A 186 -0.05 2.57 8.74
CA LEU A 186 -0.33 3.30 9.98
C LEU A 186 -0.57 2.40 11.20
N VAL A 187 -0.80 1.09 11.02
CA VAL A 187 -0.85 0.17 12.17
C VAL A 187 0.50 0.06 12.88
N HIS A 188 1.60 0.33 12.18
CA HIS A 188 2.97 0.28 12.70
C HIS A 188 3.39 1.63 13.29
N VAL A 189 4.00 1.60 14.47
CA VAL A 189 4.45 2.83 15.14
C VAL A 189 5.58 3.53 14.37
N GLU A 190 6.42 2.75 13.69
CA GLU A 190 7.52 3.26 12.88
C GLU A 190 7.00 4.08 11.68
N ALA A 191 5.91 3.63 11.06
CA ALA A 191 5.24 4.39 10.01
C ALA A 191 4.68 5.70 10.56
N MET A 192 4.04 5.63 11.73
CA MET A 192 3.48 6.80 12.41
C MET A 192 4.54 7.83 12.81
N GLN A 193 5.77 7.42 13.07
CA GLN A 193 6.89 8.33 13.37
C GLN A 193 7.43 9.04 12.12
N LEU A 194 7.24 8.45 10.94
CA LEU A 194 7.73 8.97 9.66
C LEU A 194 6.65 9.69 8.85
N VAL A 195 5.38 9.43 9.15
CA VAL A 195 4.27 10.07 8.45
C VAL A 195 4.18 11.55 8.79
N ASP A 196 3.77 12.35 7.82
CA ASP A 196 3.37 13.75 7.96
C ASP A 196 2.09 13.82 8.80
N LEU A 197 2.24 13.75 10.12
CA LEU A 197 1.13 13.68 11.06
C LEU A 197 0.18 14.89 10.99
N PRO A 198 0.66 16.15 10.85
CA PRO A 198 -0.22 17.29 10.62
C PRO A 198 -1.11 17.11 9.39
N LEU A 199 -0.55 16.64 8.28
CA LEU A 199 -1.33 16.38 7.06
C LEU A 199 -2.34 15.24 7.27
N LEU A 200 -1.96 14.17 7.98
CA LEU A 200 -2.86 13.05 8.26
C LEU A 200 -4.06 13.49 9.13
N ILE A 201 -3.82 14.29 10.17
CA ILE A 201 -4.87 14.82 11.04
C ILE A 201 -5.80 15.73 10.23
N ARG A 202 -5.23 16.64 9.43
CA ARG A 202 -6.01 17.52 8.53
C ARG A 202 -6.85 16.72 7.55
N HIS A 203 -6.30 15.65 6.99
CA HIS A 203 -7.03 14.76 6.09
C HIS A 203 -8.22 14.11 6.80
N CYS A 204 -8.01 13.58 8.01
CA CYS A 204 -9.08 13.00 8.83
C CYS A 204 -10.17 14.03 9.15
N SER A 205 -9.78 15.24 9.58
CA SER A 205 -10.71 16.35 9.87
C SER A 205 -11.57 16.70 8.65
N MET A 206 -10.96 16.86 7.49
CA MET A 206 -11.65 17.17 6.24
C MET A 206 -12.69 16.10 5.86
N VAL A 207 -12.32 14.82 5.93
CA VAL A 207 -13.21 13.70 5.59
C VAL A 207 -14.36 13.60 6.59
N LEU A 208 -14.07 13.67 7.89
CA LEU A 208 -15.09 13.59 8.94
C LEU A 208 -16.09 14.75 8.88
N LYS A 209 -15.61 15.96 8.59
CA LYS A 209 -16.49 17.11 8.35
C LYS A 209 -17.41 16.88 7.16
N GLN A 210 -16.87 16.30 6.08
CA GLN A 210 -17.70 16.02 4.91
C GLN A 210 -18.79 14.98 5.20
N VAL A 211 -18.45 13.95 5.99
CA VAL A 211 -19.39 12.93 6.49
C VAL A 211 -20.46 13.55 7.38
N ASP A 212 -20.12 14.48 8.27
CA ASP A 212 -21.08 15.17 9.13
C ASP A 212 -22.09 15.99 8.30
N GLU A 213 -21.60 16.69 7.27
CA GLU A 213 -22.44 17.53 6.40
C GLU A 213 -23.35 16.74 5.45
N LYS A 214 -22.92 15.57 4.96
CA LYS A 214 -23.61 14.83 3.87
C LYS A 214 -24.10 13.43 4.25
N GLY A 215 -23.70 12.91 5.41
CA GLY A 215 -23.91 11.52 5.80
C GLY A 215 -22.92 10.54 5.14
N ILE A 216 -23.03 9.26 5.49
CA ILE A 216 -22.29 8.15 4.90
C ILE A 216 -23.26 7.36 4.01
N ASP A 217 -22.92 7.11 2.75
CA ASP A 217 -23.62 6.09 1.95
C ASP A 217 -23.04 4.70 2.31
N GLU A 218 -23.89 3.69 2.52
CA GLU A 218 -23.47 2.32 2.82
C GLU A 218 -22.51 1.74 1.77
N ARG A 219 -22.55 2.26 0.53
CA ARG A 219 -21.60 1.91 -0.54
C ARG A 219 -20.18 2.42 -0.31
N GLU A 220 -19.97 3.29 0.67
CA GLU A 220 -18.69 3.97 0.97
C GLU A 220 -17.89 3.30 2.09
N ALA A 221 -18.30 2.11 2.54
CA ALA A 221 -17.64 1.37 3.62
C ALA A 221 -16.13 1.09 3.39
N ARG A 222 -15.66 1.13 2.13
CA ARG A 222 -14.24 0.94 1.76
C ARG A 222 -13.50 2.23 1.41
N ARG A 223 -14.18 3.37 1.50
CA ARG A 223 -13.62 4.69 1.16
C ARG A 223 -13.02 5.38 2.39
N GLN A 224 -12.45 6.56 2.16
CA GLN A 224 -11.82 7.32 3.25
C GLN A 224 -12.80 7.63 4.37
N GLU A 225 -14.09 7.81 4.07
CA GLU A 225 -15.16 8.06 5.04
C GLU A 225 -15.21 7.01 6.16
N SER A 226 -14.84 5.76 5.86
CA SER A 226 -14.70 4.71 6.87
C SER A 226 -13.27 4.55 7.39
N LEU A 227 -12.27 4.69 6.51
CA LEU A 227 -10.87 4.45 6.87
C LEU A 227 -10.29 5.51 7.82
N VAL A 228 -10.77 6.75 7.80
CA VAL A 228 -10.26 7.81 8.69
C VAL A 228 -10.51 7.51 10.17
N ILE A 229 -11.54 6.72 10.49
CA ILE A 229 -11.78 6.24 11.87
C ILE A 229 -10.64 5.31 12.29
N HIS A 230 -10.16 4.45 11.39
CA HIS A 230 -9.02 3.58 11.64
C HIS A 230 -7.71 4.38 11.74
N TYR A 231 -7.51 5.40 10.90
CA TYR A 231 -6.34 6.28 11.01
C TYR A 231 -6.32 7.00 12.36
N PHE A 232 -7.46 7.56 12.77
CA PHE A 232 -7.60 8.22 14.06
C PHE A 232 -7.34 7.25 15.22
N HIS A 233 -7.87 6.03 15.16
CA HIS A 233 -7.55 4.98 16.13
C HIS A 233 -6.03 4.71 16.20
N CYS A 234 -5.34 4.62 15.07
CA CYS A 234 -3.90 4.41 15.03
C CYS A 234 -3.12 5.58 15.65
N ILE A 235 -3.51 6.82 15.34
CA ILE A 235 -2.94 8.03 15.96
C ILE A 235 -3.10 7.97 17.48
N MET A 236 -4.30 7.69 17.98
CA MET A 236 -4.56 7.62 19.42
C MET A 236 -3.80 6.49 20.09
N LYS A 237 -3.78 5.30 19.48
CA LYS A 237 -3.05 4.12 19.97
C LYS A 237 -1.55 4.39 20.13
N HIS A 238 -0.97 5.19 19.25
CA HIS A 238 0.47 5.48 19.24
C HIS A 238 0.81 6.85 19.86
N SER A 239 -0.17 7.63 20.31
CA SER A 239 0.00 9.01 20.79
C SER A 239 1.02 9.16 21.93
N GLU A 240 1.08 8.21 22.87
CA GLU A 240 2.08 8.19 23.95
C GLU A 240 3.52 8.08 23.40
N LYS A 241 3.70 7.39 22.27
CA LYS A 241 5.00 7.19 21.61
C LYS A 241 5.36 8.32 20.64
N LEU A 242 4.38 9.12 20.24
CA LEU A 242 4.51 10.24 19.29
C LEU A 242 4.61 11.61 19.97
N ASN A 243 4.84 11.64 21.30
CA ASN A 243 4.75 12.85 22.13
C ASN A 243 3.32 13.42 22.16
N THR A 244 2.49 12.89 23.06
CA THR A 244 1.05 13.16 23.17
C THR A 244 0.68 14.64 23.15
N ARG A 245 1.52 15.50 23.73
CA ARG A 245 1.25 16.95 23.80
C ARG A 245 1.23 17.59 22.41
N GLU A 246 2.22 17.27 21.58
CA GLU A 246 2.33 17.81 20.22
C GLU A 246 1.19 17.31 19.33
N VAL A 247 0.83 16.03 19.47
CA VAL A 247 -0.33 15.44 18.78
C VAL A 247 -1.63 16.15 19.14
N LEU A 248 -1.84 16.45 20.43
CA LEU A 248 -3.05 17.13 20.90
C LEU A 248 -3.10 18.60 20.44
N GLU A 249 -1.95 19.30 20.43
CA GLU A 249 -1.85 20.67 19.90
C GLU A 249 -2.22 20.69 18.41
N LEU A 250 -1.70 19.75 17.61
CA LEU A 250 -2.06 19.62 16.19
C LEU A 250 -3.56 19.36 15.96
N MET A 251 -4.19 18.55 16.81
CA MET A 251 -5.63 18.27 16.71
C MET A 251 -6.51 19.48 17.04
N GLN A 252 -6.03 20.42 17.86
CA GLN A 252 -6.78 21.64 18.20
C GLN A 252 -6.76 22.68 17.08
N ASP A 253 -5.70 22.67 16.27
CA ASP A 253 -5.48 23.62 15.17
C ASP A 253 -6.08 23.16 13.82
N SER A 254 -6.65 21.95 13.77
CA SER A 254 -7.17 21.27 12.56
C SER A 254 -8.68 21.40 12.37
#